data_AF-A0A957BLE4-F1
#
_entry.id   AF-A0A957BLE4-F1
#
_cell.length_a   1.000
_cell.length_b   1.000
_cell.length_c   1.000
_cell.angle_alpha   90.00
_cell.angle_beta   90.00
_cell.angle_gamma   90.00
#
_symmetry.space_group_name_H-M   'P 1'
#
loop_
_entity.id
_entity.type
_entity.pdbx_description
1 polymer ?
#
loop_
_entity_poly.entity_id
_entity_poly.type
_entity_poly.pdbx_seq_one_letter_code
_entity_poly.pdbx_strand_id
1 'polypeptide(L)' 'MVRFVNSSGSVVTASWRDTSQSPAQLIPYFQIYENETADQETFSTHEWVITDTNNNVLFEYTVQTTASNVW' A
#
# COMPACT_ATOMS: atom_id res chain seq x y z
N MET A 1 11.63 -1.33 -2.93
CA MET A 1 11.26 -1.19 -1.50
C MET A 1 10.49 0.10 -1.18
N VAL A 2 9.44 -0.01 -0.37
CA VAL A 2 8.70 1.08 0.30
C VAL A 2 8.66 0.78 1.80
N ARG A 3 8.74 1.82 2.64
CA ARG A 3 8.59 1.73 4.09
C ARG A 3 7.25 2.30 4.53
N PHE A 4 6.46 1.50 5.24
CA PHE A 4 5.22 1.94 5.88
C PHE A 4 5.47 2.16 7.37
N VAL A 5 4.96 3.28 7.90
CA VAL A 5 5.02 3.62 9.33
C VAL A 5 3.58 3.83 9.80
N ASN A 6 3.12 3.03 10.75
CA ASN A 6 1.78 3.15 11.28
C ASN A 6 1.76 4.02 12.55
N SER A 7 1.44 5.31 12.38
CA SER A 7 1.25 6.26 13.49
C SER A 7 -0.23 6.53 13.81
N SER A 8 -1.15 5.64 13.40
CA SER A 8 -2.60 5.88 13.53
C SER A 8 -3.17 5.52 14.92
N GLY A 9 -2.42 4.79 15.76
CA GLY A 9 -2.92 4.27 17.04
C GLY A 9 -3.94 3.13 16.92
N SER A 10 -3.97 2.45 15.77
CA SER A 10 -4.80 1.26 15.52
C SER A 10 -4.12 0.35 14.51
N VAL A 11 -4.51 -0.93 14.47
CA VAL A 11 -4.02 -1.85 13.44
C VAL A 11 -4.57 -1.43 12.08
N VAL A 12 -3.71 -1.41 11.06
CA VAL A 12 -4.12 -1.12 9.68
C VAL A 12 -3.81 -2.31 8.77
N THR A 13 -4.57 -2.45 7.70
CA THR A 13 -4.34 -3.47 6.66
C THR A 13 -3.80 -2.80 5.42
N ALA A 14 -2.66 -3.28 4.94
CA ALA A 14 -2.10 -2.91 3.64
C ALA A 14 -2.57 -3.90 2.58
N SER A 15 -3.27 -3.40 1.57
CA SER A 15 -3.73 -4.16 0.41
C SER A 15 -3.07 -3.63 -0.86
N TRP A 16 -2.87 -4.49 -1.85
CA TRP A 16 -2.56 -4.05 -3.19
C TRP A 16 -3.83 -4.00 -4.03
N ARG A 17 -3.97 -2.96 -4.87
CA ARG A 17 -5.07 -2.85 -5.82
C ARG A 17 -4.71 -3.63 -7.09
N ASP A 18 -5.39 -4.73 -7.32
CA ASP A 18 -5.27 -5.52 -8.53
C ASP A 18 -6.11 -4.92 -9.66
N THR A 19 -5.43 -4.18 -10.54
CA THR A 19 -6.05 -3.56 -11.73
C THR A 19 -6.15 -4.52 -12.91
N SER A 20 -5.66 -5.76 -12.81
CA SER A 20 -5.85 -6.77 -13.85
C SER A 20 -7.27 -7.34 -13.87
N GLN A 21 -8.03 -7.12 -12.79
CA GLN A 21 -9.41 -7.55 -12.62
C GLN A 21 -10.41 -6.41 -12.87
N SER A 22 -11.64 -6.75 -13.25
CA SER A 22 -12.73 -5.79 -13.47
C SER A 22 -14.00 -6.22 -12.71
N PRO A 23 -14.42 -5.50 -11.66
CA PRO A 23 -13.78 -4.31 -11.11
C PRO A 23 -12.46 -4.65 -10.42
N ALA A 24 -11.55 -3.67 -10.35
CA ALA A 24 -10.29 -3.82 -9.63
C ALA A 24 -10.54 -4.27 -8.18
N GLN A 25 -9.75 -5.20 -7.69
CA GLN A 25 -9.93 -5.80 -6.36
C GLN A 25 -8.83 -5.33 -5.40
N LEU A 26 -9.18 -5.10 -4.14
CA LEU A 26 -8.18 -4.94 -3.08
C LEU A 26 -7.83 -6.32 -2.54
N ILE A 27 -6.56 -6.69 -2.64
CA ILE A 27 -6.06 -7.96 -2.13
C ILE A 27 -5.23 -7.67 -0.87
N PRO A 28 -5.72 -8.07 0.32
CA PRO A 28 -5.00 -7.90 1.58
C PRO A 28 -3.64 -8.60 1.50
N TYR A 29 -2.59 -7.90 1.93
CA TYR A 29 -1.23 -8.43 1.89
C TYR A 29 -0.68 -8.64 3.30
N PHE A 30 -0.72 -7.62 4.15
CA PHE A 30 -0.25 -7.70 5.55
C PHE A 30 -0.93 -6.67 6.43
N GLN A 31 -0.81 -6.87 7.74
CA GLN A 31 -1.23 -5.92 8.76
C GLN A 31 -0.01 -5.19 9.34
N ILE A 32 -0.21 -3.96 9.77
CA ILE A 32 0.79 -3.17 10.49
C ILE A 32 0.17 -2.79 11.83
N TYR A 33 0.73 -3.27 12.93
CA TYR A 33 0.20 -2.95 14.25
C TYR A 33 0.52 -1.49 14.63
N GLU A 34 -0.09 -1.02 15.71
CA GLU A 34 0.10 0.35 16.18
C GLU A 34 1.59 0.66 16.43
N ASN A 35 2.05 1.81 15.94
CA ASN A 35 3.43 2.28 16.06
C ASN A 35 4.49 1.37 15.42
N GLU A 36 4.09 0.39 14.61
CA GLU A 36 5.00 -0.47 13.89
C GLU A 36 5.45 0.12 12.55
N THR A 37 6.55 -0.45 12.06
CA THR A 37 7.12 -0.15 10.75
C THR A 37 7.22 -1.44 9.94
N ALA A 38 6.91 -1.36 8.66
CA ALA A 38 7.02 -2.49 7.74
C ALA A 38 7.72 -2.07 6.46
N ASP A 39 8.83 -2.74 6.14
CA ASP A 39 9.53 -2.59 4.86
C ASP A 39 9.01 -3.66 3.89
N GLN A 40 8.60 -3.23 2.70
CA GLN A 40 8.04 -4.12 1.68
C GLN A 40 8.71 -3.91 0.34
N GLU A 41 9.03 -5.04 -0.32
CA GLU A 41 9.33 -5.00 -1.74
C GLU A 41 8.07 -4.73 -2.54
N THR A 42 8.23 -3.98 -3.61
CA THR A 42 7.11 -3.50 -4.41
C THR A 42 7.60 -3.23 -5.84
N PHE A 43 6.66 -3.24 -6.78
CA PHE A 43 6.94 -3.06 -8.19
C PHE A 43 6.46 -1.69 -8.64
N SER A 44 7.12 -1.15 -9.66
CA SER A 44 6.59 0.00 -10.40
C SER A 44 5.18 -0.32 -10.86
N THR A 45 4.24 0.62 -10.65
CA THR A 45 2.79 0.51 -10.91
C THR A 45 1.95 -0.22 -9.86
N HIS A 46 2.52 -0.72 -8.76
CA HIS A 46 1.69 -1.20 -7.65
C HIS A 46 1.07 -0.03 -6.88
N GLU A 47 -0.24 -0.09 -6.73
CA GLU A 47 -1.01 0.81 -5.88
C GLU A 47 -1.32 0.10 -4.55
N TRP A 48 -0.81 0.65 -3.47
CA TRP A 48 -1.09 0.26 -2.11
C TRP A 48 -2.26 1.05 -1.56
N VAL A 49 -3.19 0.36 -0.92
CA VAL A 49 -4.31 0.96 -0.20
C VAL A 49 -4.25 0.50 1.25
N ILE A 50 -4.22 1.47 2.16
CA ILE A 50 -4.20 1.24 3.60
C ILE A 50 -5.60 1.50 4.15
N THR A 51 -6.15 0.52 4.86
CA THR A 51 -7.45 0.62 5.50
C THR A 51 -7.38 0.39 7.00
N ASP A 52 -8.32 0.98 7.74
CA ASP A 52 -8.56 0.63 9.14
C ASP A 52 -9.26 -0.74 9.28
N THR A 53 -9.58 -1.13 10.51
CA THR A 53 -10.30 -2.38 10.83
C THR A 53 -11.76 -2.38 10.36
N ASN A 54 -12.32 -1.23 9.99
CA ASN A 54 -13.66 -1.07 9.45
C ASN A 54 -13.67 -0.98 7.91
N ASN A 55 -12.53 -1.23 7.26
CA ASN A 55 -12.30 -1.09 5.82
C ASN A 55 -12.45 0.34 5.29
N ASN A 56 -12.32 1.37 6.14
CA ASN A 56 -12.22 2.75 5.68
C ASN A 56 -10.83 2.98 5.10
N VAL A 57 -10.75 3.58 3.92
CA VAL A 57 -9.48 3.96 3.30
C VAL A 57 -8.86 5.13 4.07
N LEU A 58 -7.64 4.92 4.57
CA LEU A 58 -6.86 5.93 5.26
C LEU A 58 -5.80 6.56 4.34
N PHE A 59 -5.26 5.77 3.40
CA PHE A 59 -4.17 6.20 2.54
C PHE A 59 -4.12 5.36 1.25
N GLU A 60 -3.79 6.00 0.13
CA GLU A 60 -3.54 5.36 -1.16
C GLU A 60 -2.18 5.83 -1.70
N TYR A 61 -1.38 4.90 -2.20
CA TYR A 61 -0.03 5.19 -2.68
C TYR A 61 0.36 4.35 -3.87
N THR A 62 0.71 5.01 -4.98
CA THR A 62 1.23 4.35 -6.17
C THR A 62 2.72 4.55 -6.28
N VAL A 63 3.47 3.46 -6.41
CA VAL A 63 4.90 3.52 -6.71
C VAL A 63 5.08 3.89 -8.18
N GLN A 64 5.58 5.08 -8.44
CA GLN A 64 6.00 5.47 -9.79
C GLN A 64 7.51 5.38 -9.91
N THR A 65 8.00 4.59 -10.86
CA THR A 65 9.39 4.71 -11.32
C THR A 65 9.50 6.01 -12.10
N THR A 66 10.34 6.91 -11.63
CA THR A 66 10.79 8.03 -12.47
C THR A 66 11.64 7.41 -13.58
N ALA A 67 11.12 7.38 -14.81
CA ALA A 67 11.96 7.10 -15.96
C ALA A 67 13.05 8.17 -15.98
N SER A 68 14.30 7.79 -15.66
CA SER A 68 15.44 8.67 -15.90
C SER A 68 15.57 8.78 -17.41
N ASN A 69 14.98 9.83 -17.99
CA ASN A 69 15.28 10.23 -19.35
C ASN A 69 16.72 10.75 -19.36
N VAL A 70 17.66 9.84 -19.59
CA VAL A 70 19.04 10.20 -19.95
C VAL A 70 19.00 10.49 -21.44
N TRP A 71 19.00 11.79 -21.78
CA TRP A 71 19.16 12.30 -23.15
C TRP A 71 20.63 12.37 -23.52
#